data_AF-A0A196SM82-F1
#
_entry.id   AF-A0A196SM82-F1
#
_cell.length_a   1.000
_cell.length_b   1.000
_cell.length_c   1.000
_cell.angle_alpha   90.00
_cell.angle_beta   90.00
_cell.angle_gamma   90.00
#
_symmetry.space_group_name_H-M   'P 1'
#
loop_
_entity.id
_entity.type
_entity.pdbx_description
1 polymer ?
#
loop_
_entity_poly.entity_id
_entity_poly.type
_entity_poly.pdbx_seq_one_letter_code
_entity_poly.pdbx_strand_id
1 'polypeptide(L)'
;MKGSDVFQWGGRKANETISMDLNDNEPVDTAMPVVNRYSSITTIDDIGVNCEYIHLQKCPDCYGNLYFSELSDLVSVVIDDDSLNNALFIVFALMSKLESITIGAGSFITAPALSIENCDKLESLKIGPYSFNSATSFKVMNCQNLKSITIGNDTEFSDNFLNCDKLVLSNLPALETILFGMYSFNKTKKAEFTNLWNLKTITVGSNACHGTVGSSLTMTSTHCCYCVTSRSSLC
;
A
#
# COMPACT_ATOMS: atom_id res chain seq x y z
N MET A 1 -32.10 49.47 20.33
CA MET A 1 -30.89 49.20 21.16
C MET A 1 -30.41 47.81 20.74
N LYS A 2 -29.31 47.73 19.97
CA LYS A 2 -27.99 47.19 20.39
C LYS A 2 -28.12 45.80 21.04
N GLY A 3 -27.44 44.74 20.60
CA GLY A 3 -26.34 44.61 19.66
C GLY A 3 -26.01 43.12 19.47
N SER A 4 -25.25 42.87 18.41
CA SER A 4 -24.66 41.60 18.00
C SER A 4 -23.64 41.08 19.01
N ASP A 5 -23.69 39.79 19.34
CA ASP A 5 -22.54 39.07 19.90
C ASP A 5 -21.97 38.09 18.87
N VAL A 6 -20.75 38.44 18.46
CA VAL A 6 -19.88 37.77 17.52
C VAL A 6 -19.18 36.64 18.27
N PHE A 7 -19.44 35.39 17.87
CA PHE A 7 -18.62 34.25 18.29
C PHE A 7 -17.28 34.30 17.54
N GLN A 8 -16.21 34.69 18.24
CA GLN A 8 -14.85 34.53 17.74
C GLN A 8 -14.37 33.10 17.97
N TRP A 9 -14.21 32.34 16.89
CA TRP A 9 -13.45 31.10 16.89
C TRP A 9 -11.95 31.44 16.85
N GLY A 10 -11.28 31.28 17.99
CA GLY A 10 -9.81 31.28 18.04
C GLY A 10 -9.29 30.02 17.37
N GLY A 11 -8.69 30.17 16.19
CA GLY A 11 -8.07 29.08 15.45
C GLY A 11 -6.97 28.41 16.26
N ARG A 12 -7.07 27.09 16.43
CA ARG A 12 -5.92 26.23 16.74
C ARG A 12 -5.46 25.60 15.43
N LYS A 13 -4.31 26.05 14.91
CA LYS A 13 -3.44 25.17 14.12
C LYS A 13 -2.72 24.29 15.13
N ALA A 14 -2.81 22.97 15.01
CA ALA A 14 -2.10 22.06 15.91
C ALA A 14 -1.29 21.05 15.09
N ASN A 15 -0.20 21.55 14.52
CA ASN A 15 0.99 20.78 14.17
C ASN A 15 1.94 20.82 15.38
N GLU A 16 1.69 20.01 16.40
CA GLU A 16 2.60 19.95 17.56
C GLU A 16 3.68 18.89 17.32
N THR A 17 4.93 19.36 17.24
CA THR A 17 6.13 18.52 17.31
C THR A 17 6.34 18.14 18.78
N ILE A 18 6.13 16.86 19.13
CA ILE A 18 6.43 16.35 20.47
C ILE A 18 7.82 15.70 20.44
N SER A 19 8.81 16.37 21.00
CA SER A 19 10.10 15.78 21.36
C SER A 19 9.99 15.17 22.76
N MET A 20 10.14 13.85 22.86
CA MET A 20 10.25 13.16 24.16
C MET A 20 11.73 12.95 24.47
N ASP A 21 12.24 13.61 25.50
CA ASP A 21 13.59 13.41 26.02
C ASP A 21 13.71 12.03 26.70
N LEU A 22 14.67 11.20 26.27
CA LEU A 22 15.03 9.96 26.92
C LEU A 22 16.44 10.05 27.52
N ASN A 23 16.55 9.58 28.76
CA ASN A 23 17.69 9.68 29.66
C ASN A 23 18.86 8.75 29.26
N ASP A 24 20.08 9.18 29.61
CA ASP A 24 21.39 8.72 29.13
C ASP A 24 21.76 7.24 29.37
N ASN A 25 22.23 6.57 28.30
CA ASN A 25 23.50 5.80 28.17
C ASN A 25 23.38 4.60 27.22
N GLU A 26 23.59 4.80 25.91
CA GLU A 26 24.17 3.84 24.95
C GLU A 26 24.58 4.61 23.67
N PRO A 27 25.75 4.36 23.05
CA PRO A 27 26.12 5.00 21.81
C PRO A 27 25.69 4.14 20.62
N VAL A 28 24.50 4.42 20.08
CA VAL A 28 24.16 4.07 18.69
C VAL A 28 23.58 5.32 18.05
N ASP A 29 24.40 6.01 17.28
CA ASP A 29 23.97 7.07 16.36
C ASP A 29 23.22 6.42 15.19
N THR A 30 21.96 6.09 15.45
CA THR A 30 20.89 6.09 14.46
C THR A 30 19.68 6.72 15.16
N ALA A 31 19.68 8.03 15.31
CA ALA A 31 18.48 8.74 15.71
C ALA A 31 17.33 8.27 14.81
N MET A 32 16.23 7.80 15.41
CA MET A 32 15.07 7.37 14.63
C MET A 32 14.64 8.51 13.69
N PRO A 33 14.35 8.22 12.40
CA PRO A 33 13.92 9.25 11.48
C PRO A 33 12.65 9.92 11.99
N VAL A 34 12.54 11.24 11.78
CA VAL A 34 11.36 12.00 12.18
C VAL A 34 10.18 11.56 11.31
N VAL A 35 9.12 11.07 11.95
CA VAL A 35 7.89 10.62 11.28
C VAL A 35 6.83 11.71 11.37
N ASN A 36 6.36 12.17 10.20
CA ASN A 36 5.28 13.13 10.10
C ASN A 36 3.93 12.40 10.20
N ARG A 37 3.24 12.60 11.32
CA ARG A 37 1.95 11.99 11.61
C ARG A 37 0.82 12.91 11.21
N TYR A 38 -0.10 12.43 10.40
CA TYR A 38 -1.29 13.16 9.99
C TYR A 38 -2.51 12.38 10.45
N SER A 39 -3.39 13.03 11.20
CA SER A 39 -4.65 12.43 11.66
C SER A 39 -5.88 12.91 10.87
N SER A 40 -5.66 13.81 9.91
CA SER A 40 -6.70 14.39 9.07
C SER A 40 -6.03 14.98 7.85
N ILE A 41 -6.33 14.42 6.68
CA ILE A 41 -6.02 15.00 5.37
C ILE A 41 -7.28 14.97 4.53
N THR A 42 -7.48 15.98 3.71
CA THR A 42 -8.56 16.10 2.73
C THR A 42 -8.06 15.75 1.33
N THR A 43 -6.87 16.23 0.96
CA THR A 43 -6.16 15.90 -0.29
C THR A 43 -4.68 15.60 0.00
N ILE A 44 -3.92 15.25 -1.05
CA ILE A 44 -2.47 15.05 -0.92
C ILE A 44 -1.73 16.36 -0.54
N ASP A 45 -2.30 17.53 -0.85
CA ASP A 45 -1.70 18.85 -0.60
C ASP A 45 -1.55 19.17 0.89
N ASP A 46 -2.30 18.48 1.76
CA ASP A 46 -2.19 18.60 3.21
C ASP A 46 -0.87 18.01 3.74
N ILE A 47 -0.15 17.24 2.92
CA ILE A 47 1.14 16.63 3.24
C ILE A 47 2.27 17.53 2.74
N GLY A 48 3.24 17.83 3.61
CA GLY A 48 4.42 18.60 3.21
C GLY A 48 5.26 17.89 2.14
N VAL A 49 5.69 18.61 1.10
CA VAL A 49 6.45 18.05 -0.03
C VAL A 49 7.83 17.45 0.31
N ASN A 50 8.41 17.83 1.46
CA ASN A 50 9.71 17.36 1.93
C ASN A 50 9.61 16.31 3.05
N CYS A 51 8.46 15.61 3.15
CA CYS A 51 8.29 14.55 4.13
C CYS A 51 8.97 13.26 3.65
N GLU A 52 9.92 12.74 4.43
CA GLU A 52 10.54 11.45 4.15
C GLU A 52 9.74 10.27 4.71
N TYR A 53 9.14 10.44 5.89
CA TYR A 53 8.38 9.38 6.55
C TYR A 53 7.02 9.93 6.94
N ILE A 54 5.95 9.36 6.37
CA ILE A 54 4.59 9.76 6.71
C ILE A 54 3.83 8.62 7.36
N HIS A 55 2.99 9.00 8.31
CA HIS A 55 2.05 8.09 8.95
C HIS A 55 0.66 8.73 8.95
N LEU A 56 -0.23 8.23 8.10
CA LEU A 56 -1.62 8.65 8.00
C LEU A 56 -2.47 7.81 8.94
N GLN A 57 -2.94 8.43 10.02
CA GLN A 57 -3.58 7.76 11.15
C GLN A 57 -5.05 8.13 11.21
N LYS A 58 -5.94 7.18 10.88
CA LYS A 58 -7.39 7.40 10.92
C LYS A 58 -7.78 8.65 10.13
N CYS A 59 -7.49 8.66 8.84
CA CYS A 59 -7.81 9.76 7.93
C CYS A 59 -9.10 9.44 7.12
N PRO A 60 -10.32 9.59 7.67
CA PRO A 60 -11.57 9.26 6.96
C PRO A 60 -11.97 10.34 5.95
N ASP A 61 -11.55 11.58 6.18
CA ASP A 61 -12.02 12.76 5.44
C ASP A 61 -11.35 12.94 4.07
N CYS A 62 -10.36 12.11 3.75
CA CYS A 62 -9.63 12.22 2.49
C CYS A 62 -10.50 11.74 1.33
N TYR A 63 -10.69 12.60 0.33
CA TYR A 63 -11.43 12.29 -0.89
C TYR A 63 -10.62 12.67 -2.13
N GLY A 64 -10.90 11.99 -3.24
CA GLY A 64 -10.22 12.28 -4.51
C GLY A 64 -8.92 11.50 -4.68
N ASN A 65 -8.00 12.04 -5.49
CA ASN A 65 -6.86 11.29 -5.99
C ASN A 65 -5.61 11.58 -5.16
N LEU A 66 -4.87 10.53 -4.81
CA LEU A 66 -3.60 10.60 -4.10
C LEU A 66 -2.46 10.22 -5.05
N TYR A 67 -1.73 11.23 -5.50
CA TYR A 67 -0.53 11.07 -6.31
C TYR A 67 0.69 11.32 -5.45
N PHE A 68 1.23 10.25 -4.85
CA PHE A 68 2.42 10.37 -3.97
C PHE A 68 3.69 10.74 -4.74
N SER A 69 3.67 10.74 -6.07
CA SER A 69 4.77 11.18 -6.94
C SER A 69 5.22 12.62 -6.68
N GLU A 70 4.37 13.46 -6.10
CA GLU A 70 4.73 14.84 -5.74
C GLU A 70 5.64 14.91 -4.50
N LEU A 71 5.63 13.86 -3.67
CA LEU A 71 6.44 13.74 -2.46
C LEU A 71 7.76 13.02 -2.79
N SER A 72 8.63 13.68 -3.58
CA SER A 72 9.84 13.04 -4.13
C SER A 72 10.86 12.55 -3.10
N ASP A 73 10.82 13.10 -1.88
CA ASP A 73 11.71 12.72 -0.79
C ASP A 73 11.19 11.55 0.05
N LEU A 74 9.97 11.07 -0.23
CA LEU A 74 9.30 10.07 0.56
C LEU A 74 10.02 8.72 0.51
N VAL A 75 10.40 8.25 1.69
CA VAL A 75 11.08 6.98 1.98
C VAL A 75 10.08 5.93 2.49
N SER A 76 9.12 6.31 3.33
CA SER A 76 8.15 5.38 3.89
C SER A 76 6.76 5.98 4.00
N VAL A 77 5.76 5.17 3.63
CA VAL A 77 4.35 5.48 3.82
C VAL A 77 3.72 4.42 4.69
N VAL A 78 3.15 4.85 5.81
CA VAL A 78 2.29 4.04 6.66
C VAL A 78 0.90 4.64 6.68
N ILE A 79 -0.10 3.84 6.37
CA ILE A 79 -1.51 4.20 6.44
C ILE A 79 -2.15 3.23 7.44
N ASP A 80 -2.77 3.76 8.49
CA ASP A 80 -3.44 2.94 9.50
C ASP A 80 -4.70 2.26 8.93
N ASP A 81 -5.28 1.40 9.76
CA ASP A 81 -6.55 0.75 9.47
C ASP A 81 -7.68 1.77 9.22
N ASP A 82 -8.69 1.35 8.47
CA ASP A 82 -9.92 2.08 8.18
C ASP A 82 -9.70 3.50 7.61
N SER A 83 -8.60 3.69 6.88
CA SER A 83 -8.15 5.01 6.43
C SER A 83 -8.30 5.20 4.92
N LEU A 84 -8.52 6.46 4.50
CA LEU A 84 -8.57 6.87 3.09
C LEU A 84 -9.66 6.13 2.28
N ASN A 85 -10.74 5.73 2.94
CA ASN A 85 -11.80 4.94 2.32
C ASN A 85 -12.60 5.67 1.24
N ASN A 86 -12.53 7.01 1.20
CA ASN A 86 -13.15 7.83 0.16
C ASN A 86 -12.15 8.28 -0.93
N ALA A 87 -10.88 7.83 -0.86
CA ALA A 87 -9.89 8.12 -1.89
C ALA A 87 -10.21 7.36 -3.18
N LEU A 88 -10.25 8.10 -4.29
CA LEU A 88 -10.69 7.63 -5.61
C LEU A 88 -9.57 7.08 -6.48
N PHE A 89 -8.32 7.43 -6.25
CA PHE A 89 -7.18 6.86 -6.98
C PHE A 89 -5.93 6.98 -6.11
N ILE A 90 -5.06 5.97 -6.16
CA ILE A 90 -3.76 6.00 -5.50
C ILE A 90 -2.66 5.48 -6.43
N VAL A 91 -1.63 6.31 -6.61
CA VAL A 91 -0.51 6.01 -7.49
C VAL A 91 0.81 6.37 -6.81
N PHE A 92 1.74 5.41 -6.83
CA PHE A 92 3.15 5.60 -6.50
C PHE A 92 3.95 5.42 -7.80
N ALA A 93 4.50 6.51 -8.33
CA ALA A 93 5.23 6.48 -9.59
C ALA A 93 6.51 7.30 -9.51
N LEU A 94 7.61 6.75 -10.04
CA LEU A 94 8.90 7.44 -10.16
C LEU A 94 9.47 7.91 -8.80
N MET A 95 9.23 7.14 -7.73
CA MET A 95 9.63 7.50 -6.38
C MET A 95 11.01 6.89 -6.06
N SER A 96 12.06 7.66 -6.35
CA SER A 96 13.46 7.21 -6.27
C SER A 96 13.97 6.91 -4.86
N LYS A 97 13.28 7.39 -3.82
CA LYS A 97 13.65 7.19 -2.41
C LYS A 97 12.74 6.23 -1.66
N LEU A 98 11.58 5.86 -2.22
CA LEU A 98 10.57 5.10 -1.51
C LEU A 98 11.05 3.67 -1.27
N GLU A 99 11.14 3.27 -0.01
CA GLU A 99 11.65 1.98 0.46
C GLU A 99 10.53 1.07 1.00
N SER A 100 9.44 1.63 1.53
CA SER A 100 8.33 0.84 2.07
C SER A 100 6.96 1.49 1.92
N ILE A 101 5.97 0.66 1.62
CA ILE A 101 4.55 1.02 1.66
C ILE A 101 3.83 0.02 2.58
N THR A 102 3.19 0.54 3.61
CA THR A 102 2.33 -0.24 4.51
C THR A 102 0.94 0.39 4.55
N ILE A 103 -0.07 -0.40 4.18
CA ILE A 103 -1.48 -0.02 4.22
C ILE A 103 -2.17 -0.94 5.20
N GLY A 104 -2.84 -0.37 6.20
CA GLY A 104 -3.62 -1.07 7.20
C GLY A 104 -4.84 -1.78 6.63
N ALA A 105 -5.55 -2.50 7.48
CA ALA A 105 -6.77 -3.22 7.14
C ALA A 105 -7.94 -2.27 6.88
N GLY A 106 -8.88 -2.65 6.02
CA GLY A 106 -10.10 -1.87 5.76
C GLY A 106 -9.86 -0.49 5.13
N SER A 107 -8.71 -0.29 4.48
CA SER A 107 -8.31 0.98 3.88
C SER A 107 -8.53 1.01 2.37
N PHE A 108 -8.78 2.18 1.79
CA PHE A 108 -9.06 2.35 0.35
C PHE A 108 -10.21 1.50 -0.19
N ILE A 109 -11.28 1.28 0.58
CA ILE A 109 -12.40 0.41 0.17
C ILE A 109 -13.01 0.81 -1.17
N THR A 110 -13.09 2.11 -1.47
CA THR A 110 -13.69 2.63 -2.72
C THR A 110 -12.69 2.84 -3.87
N ALA A 111 -11.39 2.74 -3.59
CA ALA A 111 -10.39 2.97 -4.62
C ALA A 111 -10.51 1.91 -5.73
N PRO A 112 -10.62 2.31 -7.01
CA PRO A 112 -10.79 1.41 -8.14
C PRO A 112 -9.48 0.74 -8.55
N ALA A 113 -8.33 1.32 -8.19
CA ALA A 113 -7.03 0.80 -8.58
C ALA A 113 -5.90 1.24 -7.63
N LEU A 114 -4.85 0.41 -7.60
CA LEU A 114 -3.54 0.74 -7.05
C LEU A 114 -2.47 0.46 -8.13
N SER A 115 -1.64 1.47 -8.42
CA SER A 115 -0.48 1.35 -9.29
C SER A 115 0.80 1.77 -8.56
N ILE A 116 1.81 0.91 -8.61
CA ILE A 116 3.16 1.16 -8.08
C ILE A 116 4.15 0.91 -9.22
N GLU A 117 4.82 1.96 -9.70
CA GLU A 117 5.63 1.89 -10.91
C GLU A 117 6.96 2.64 -10.75
N ASN A 118 8.06 2.02 -11.17
CA ASN A 118 9.39 2.65 -11.21
C ASN A 118 9.82 3.20 -9.82
N CYS A 119 9.61 2.41 -8.77
CA CYS A 119 10.05 2.71 -7.40
C CYS A 119 11.24 1.80 -7.07
N ASP A 120 12.41 2.12 -7.62
CA ASP A 120 13.56 1.20 -7.64
C ASP A 120 14.09 0.84 -6.25
N LYS A 121 13.91 1.70 -5.25
CA LYS A 121 14.29 1.44 -3.86
C LYS A 121 13.24 0.71 -3.04
N LEU A 122 12.03 0.52 -3.56
CA LEU A 122 10.94 -0.08 -2.79
C LEU A 122 11.33 -1.52 -2.47
N GLU A 123 11.42 -1.85 -1.19
CA GLU A 123 11.82 -3.18 -0.73
C GLU A 123 10.63 -4.04 -0.29
N SER A 124 9.57 -3.41 0.22
CA SER A 124 8.41 -4.12 0.73
C SER A 124 7.09 -3.38 0.48
N LEU A 125 6.08 -4.15 0.10
CA LEU A 125 4.69 -3.72 -0.02
C LEU A 125 3.81 -4.60 0.87
N LYS A 126 3.12 -3.97 1.82
CA LYS A 126 2.16 -4.63 2.72
C LYS A 126 0.81 -3.96 2.64
N ILE A 127 -0.22 -4.75 2.41
CA ILE A 127 -1.62 -4.30 2.37
C ILE A 127 -2.42 -5.22 3.29
N GLY A 128 -3.07 -4.64 4.30
CA GLY A 128 -3.86 -5.38 5.28
C GLY A 128 -5.16 -5.95 4.70
N PRO A 129 -5.81 -6.89 5.41
CA PRO A 129 -7.11 -7.44 5.06
C PRO A 129 -8.16 -6.37 4.75
N TYR A 130 -9.12 -6.70 3.90
CA TYR A 130 -10.28 -5.89 3.49
C TYR A 130 -9.97 -4.61 2.70
N SER A 131 -8.70 -4.25 2.57
CA SER A 131 -8.26 -3.08 1.82
C SER A 131 -8.42 -3.27 0.30
N PHE A 132 -8.75 -2.20 -0.42
CA PHE A 132 -8.99 -2.23 -1.87
C PHE A 132 -10.06 -3.26 -2.31
N ASN A 133 -11.08 -3.51 -1.48
CA ASN A 133 -12.11 -4.51 -1.79
C ASN A 133 -12.83 -4.27 -3.14
N SER A 134 -13.08 -3.00 -3.48
CA SER A 134 -13.74 -2.61 -4.74
C SER A 134 -12.78 -2.45 -5.93
N ALA A 135 -11.46 -2.57 -5.72
CA ALA A 135 -10.50 -2.30 -6.76
C ALA A 135 -10.55 -3.36 -7.87
N THR A 136 -10.59 -2.88 -9.11
CA THR A 136 -10.60 -3.71 -10.32
C THR A 136 -9.21 -3.85 -10.95
N SER A 137 -8.21 -3.09 -10.49
CA SER A 137 -6.84 -3.16 -11.01
C SER A 137 -5.80 -3.06 -9.89
N PHE A 138 -4.82 -3.96 -9.92
CA PHE A 138 -3.62 -3.89 -9.10
C PHE A 138 -2.38 -4.11 -9.95
N LYS A 139 -1.45 -3.16 -9.90
CA LYS A 139 -0.22 -3.21 -10.71
C LYS A 139 1.00 -2.84 -9.89
N VAL A 140 2.03 -3.66 -10.00
CA VAL A 140 3.38 -3.37 -9.50
C VAL A 140 4.37 -3.65 -10.62
N MET A 141 5.07 -2.62 -11.09
CA MET A 141 5.96 -2.72 -12.24
C MET A 141 7.29 -2.03 -12.02
N ASN A 142 8.37 -2.61 -12.56
CA ASN A 142 9.70 -2.01 -12.63
C ASN A 142 10.22 -1.53 -11.25
N CYS A 143 10.10 -2.36 -10.21
CA CYS A 143 10.67 -2.06 -8.89
C CYS A 143 11.84 -3.00 -8.64
N GLN A 144 13.07 -2.51 -8.88
CA GLN A 144 14.27 -3.36 -8.93
C GLN A 144 14.61 -4.05 -7.61
N ASN A 145 14.36 -3.39 -6.47
CA ASN A 145 14.70 -3.90 -5.14
C ASN A 145 13.52 -4.48 -4.35
N LEU A 146 12.34 -4.62 -4.96
CA LEU A 146 11.16 -5.12 -4.25
C LEU A 146 11.34 -6.60 -3.92
N LYS A 147 11.46 -6.92 -2.63
CA LYS A 147 11.73 -8.28 -2.12
C LYS A 147 10.46 -9.03 -1.74
N SER A 148 9.43 -8.32 -1.28
CA SER A 148 8.21 -8.94 -0.77
C SER A 148 6.94 -8.16 -1.10
N ILE A 149 5.88 -8.90 -1.44
CA ILE A 149 4.52 -8.39 -1.56
C ILE A 149 3.63 -9.22 -0.64
N THR A 150 2.93 -8.56 0.28
CA THR A 150 1.96 -9.18 1.19
C THR A 150 0.62 -8.48 1.06
N ILE A 151 -0.42 -9.21 0.64
CA ILE A 151 -1.78 -8.70 0.47
C ILE A 151 -2.73 -9.55 1.32
N GLY A 152 -3.29 -8.96 2.37
CA GLY A 152 -4.11 -9.65 3.35
C GLY A 152 -3.27 -10.46 4.35
N ASN A 153 -3.87 -11.52 4.87
CA ASN A 153 -3.31 -12.42 5.86
C ASN A 153 -3.70 -13.87 5.50
N ASP A 154 -2.78 -14.81 5.67
CA ASP A 154 -2.96 -16.22 5.33
C ASP A 154 -3.76 -17.02 6.38
N THR A 155 -4.06 -16.42 7.53
CA THR A 155 -4.77 -17.05 8.65
C THR A 155 -6.22 -16.58 8.82
N GLU A 156 -6.66 -15.55 8.10
CA GLU A 156 -8.00 -14.96 8.20
C GLU A 156 -8.55 -14.52 6.84
N PHE A 157 -9.86 -14.23 6.80
CA PHE A 157 -10.51 -13.68 5.61
C PHE A 157 -9.88 -12.33 5.24
N SER A 158 -9.45 -12.19 3.99
CA SER A 158 -8.78 -10.98 3.53
C SER A 158 -9.62 -10.21 2.53
N ASP A 159 -10.31 -10.84 1.57
CA ASP A 159 -11.21 -10.15 0.62
C ASP A 159 -10.61 -8.92 -0.09
N ASN A 160 -9.27 -8.87 -0.23
CA ASN A 160 -8.60 -7.79 -0.96
C ASN A 160 -8.83 -7.97 -2.46
N PHE A 161 -9.09 -6.88 -3.20
CA PHE A 161 -9.18 -6.91 -4.67
C PHE A 161 -10.16 -7.99 -5.19
N LEU A 162 -11.31 -8.17 -4.52
CA LEU A 162 -12.21 -9.32 -4.71
C LEU A 162 -12.65 -9.54 -6.16
N ASN A 163 -12.89 -8.44 -6.89
CA ASN A 163 -13.36 -8.43 -8.28
C ASN A 163 -12.31 -7.84 -9.25
N CYS A 164 -11.03 -8.14 -9.02
CA CYS A 164 -9.94 -7.54 -9.81
C CYS A 164 -9.91 -8.02 -11.26
N ASP A 165 -10.19 -7.13 -12.22
CA ASP A 165 -10.09 -7.43 -13.64
C ASP A 165 -8.65 -7.71 -14.07
N LYS A 166 -7.68 -6.95 -13.52
CA LYS A 166 -6.28 -7.04 -13.93
C LYS A 166 -5.31 -6.94 -12.75
N LEU A 167 -4.63 -8.04 -12.49
CA LEU A 167 -3.51 -8.19 -11.58
C LEU A 167 -2.20 -8.28 -12.39
N VAL A 168 -1.27 -7.34 -12.19
CA VAL A 168 0.04 -7.34 -12.89
C VAL A 168 1.17 -7.21 -11.90
N LEU A 169 2.11 -8.15 -11.97
CA LEU A 169 3.42 -8.07 -11.33
C LEU A 169 4.47 -8.25 -12.42
N SER A 170 5.22 -7.20 -12.73
CA SER A 170 6.15 -7.21 -13.87
C SER A 170 7.49 -6.56 -13.56
N ASN A 171 8.58 -7.17 -14.05
CA ASN A 171 9.93 -6.64 -13.92
C ASN A 171 10.30 -6.35 -12.46
N LEU A 172 10.20 -7.38 -11.61
CA LEU A 172 10.52 -7.33 -10.18
C LEU A 172 11.65 -8.34 -9.92
N PRO A 173 12.87 -8.07 -10.40
CA PRO A 173 13.93 -9.08 -10.43
C PRO A 173 14.39 -9.50 -9.04
N ALA A 174 14.27 -8.66 -8.00
CA ALA A 174 14.59 -9.00 -6.62
C ALA A 174 13.44 -9.63 -5.83
N LEU A 175 12.25 -9.80 -6.44
CA LEU A 175 11.08 -10.28 -5.71
C LEU A 175 11.26 -11.74 -5.30
N GLU A 176 11.24 -12.00 -4.00
CA GLU A 176 11.47 -13.33 -3.45
C GLU A 176 10.18 -13.99 -2.96
N THR A 177 9.24 -13.20 -2.43
CA THR A 177 8.05 -13.71 -1.74
C THR A 177 6.79 -12.97 -2.15
N ILE A 178 5.73 -13.73 -2.40
CA ILE A 178 4.37 -13.23 -2.59
C ILE A 178 3.47 -13.95 -1.59
N LEU A 179 2.66 -13.18 -0.85
CA LEU A 179 1.57 -13.70 -0.04
C LEU A 179 0.26 -13.03 -0.47
N PHE A 180 -0.71 -13.86 -0.83
CA PHE A 180 -2.10 -13.44 -1.00
C PHE A 180 -2.96 -14.17 0.03
N GLY A 181 -3.60 -13.41 0.91
CA GLY A 181 -4.49 -13.90 1.96
C GLY A 181 -5.77 -14.53 1.43
N MET A 182 -6.58 -15.11 2.31
CA MET A 182 -7.80 -15.81 1.89
C MET A 182 -8.75 -14.88 1.13
N TYR A 183 -9.29 -15.36 0.01
CA TYR A 183 -10.16 -14.60 -0.91
C TYR A 183 -9.54 -13.35 -1.57
N SER A 184 -8.25 -13.08 -1.38
CA SER A 184 -7.56 -12.03 -2.13
C SER A 184 -7.55 -12.38 -3.62
N PHE A 185 -7.94 -11.43 -4.49
CA PHE A 185 -8.02 -11.68 -5.94
C PHE A 185 -8.99 -12.82 -6.32
N ASN A 186 -10.04 -13.06 -5.52
CA ASN A 186 -10.93 -14.22 -5.68
C ASN A 186 -11.50 -14.38 -7.09
N LYS A 187 -12.03 -13.31 -7.68
CA LYS A 187 -12.66 -13.33 -9.01
C LYS A 187 -11.78 -12.70 -10.06
N THR A 188 -10.45 -12.85 -9.93
CA THR A 188 -9.54 -12.17 -10.84
C THR A 188 -9.66 -12.67 -12.27
N LYS A 189 -9.87 -11.77 -13.22
CA LYS A 189 -10.05 -12.14 -14.64
C LYS A 189 -8.72 -12.38 -15.34
N LYS A 190 -7.72 -11.55 -15.05
CA LYS A 190 -6.40 -11.66 -15.67
C LYS A 190 -5.30 -11.42 -14.65
N ALA A 191 -4.40 -12.40 -14.53
CA ALA A 191 -3.18 -12.29 -13.75
C ALA A 191 -1.96 -12.41 -14.68
N GLU A 192 -1.05 -11.45 -14.62
CA GLU A 192 0.17 -11.39 -15.45
C GLU A 192 1.39 -11.27 -14.53
N PHE A 193 2.16 -12.34 -14.42
CA PHE A 193 3.40 -12.39 -13.64
C PHE A 193 4.59 -12.61 -14.59
N THR A 194 5.38 -11.55 -14.80
CA THR A 194 6.43 -11.56 -15.82
C THR A 194 7.74 -11.02 -15.26
N ASN A 195 8.87 -11.65 -15.58
CA ASN A 195 10.20 -11.22 -15.13
C ASN A 195 10.35 -11.11 -13.60
N LEU A 196 9.93 -12.16 -12.89
CA LEU A 196 10.07 -12.34 -11.45
C LEU A 196 11.20 -13.35 -11.15
N TRP A 197 12.44 -13.00 -11.54
CA TRP A 197 13.52 -13.99 -11.69
C TRP A 197 14.00 -14.63 -10.38
N ASN A 198 13.94 -13.90 -9.26
CA ASN A 198 14.33 -14.40 -7.94
C ASN A 198 13.16 -14.90 -7.09
N LEU A 199 11.98 -15.13 -7.68
CA LEU A 199 10.79 -15.54 -6.92
C LEU A 199 10.96 -16.95 -6.34
N LYS A 200 10.98 -17.04 -5.02
CA LYS A 200 11.20 -18.30 -4.27
C LYS A 200 9.88 -18.93 -3.88
N THR A 201 8.96 -18.13 -3.35
CA THR A 201 7.71 -18.62 -2.76
C THR A 201 6.50 -17.78 -3.16
N ILE A 202 5.41 -18.49 -3.43
CA ILE A 202 4.07 -17.91 -3.54
C ILE A 202 3.19 -18.65 -2.54
N THR A 203 2.65 -17.90 -1.59
CA THR A 203 1.67 -18.38 -0.62
C THR A 203 0.31 -17.84 -1.01
N VAL A 204 -0.64 -18.75 -1.26
CA VAL A 204 -2.03 -18.39 -1.59
C VAL A 204 -2.98 -18.98 -0.57
N GLY A 205 -3.72 -18.09 0.09
CA GLY A 205 -4.81 -18.43 0.99
C GLY A 205 -5.95 -19.11 0.22
N SER A 206 -6.84 -19.76 0.96
CA SER A 206 -8.01 -20.41 0.38
C SER A 206 -8.83 -19.43 -0.48
N ASN A 207 -9.19 -19.86 -1.69
CA ASN A 207 -9.93 -19.06 -2.66
C ASN A 207 -9.21 -17.78 -3.14
N ALA A 208 -7.93 -17.59 -2.83
CA ALA A 208 -7.13 -16.53 -3.42
C ALA A 208 -6.83 -16.86 -4.89
N CYS A 209 -6.89 -15.86 -5.77
CA CYS A 209 -6.67 -16.03 -7.22
C CYS A 209 -7.52 -17.15 -7.88
N HIS A 210 -8.71 -17.45 -7.35
CA HIS A 210 -9.56 -18.54 -7.86
C HIS A 210 -10.12 -18.27 -9.27
N GLY A 211 -10.21 -17.00 -9.67
CA GLY A 211 -10.72 -16.58 -10.96
C GLY A 211 -12.21 -16.90 -11.19
N THR A 212 -12.65 -16.63 -12.41
CA THR A 212 -13.99 -16.97 -12.93
C THR A 212 -13.88 -17.63 -14.31
N VAL A 213 -14.99 -18.12 -14.87
CA VAL A 213 -14.99 -18.71 -16.23
C VAL A 213 -14.40 -17.72 -17.24
N GLY A 214 -13.38 -18.16 -17.98
CA GLY A 214 -12.65 -17.32 -18.95
C GLY A 214 -11.50 -16.49 -18.37
N SER A 215 -11.17 -16.68 -17.09
CA SER A 215 -9.99 -16.05 -16.50
C SER A 215 -8.70 -16.69 -17.01
N SER A 216 -7.60 -15.94 -16.95
CA SER A 216 -6.29 -16.43 -17.37
C SER A 216 -5.18 -15.97 -16.44
N LEU A 217 -4.25 -16.88 -16.18
CA LEU A 217 -2.96 -16.63 -15.54
C LEU A 217 -1.85 -16.81 -16.58
N THR A 218 -1.07 -15.75 -16.78
CA THR A 218 0.13 -15.78 -17.60
C THR A 218 1.34 -15.64 -16.69
N MET A 219 2.16 -16.69 -16.63
CA MET A 219 3.46 -16.66 -15.96
C MET A 219 4.57 -16.83 -17.00
N THR A 220 5.41 -15.82 -17.18
CA THR A 220 6.61 -15.93 -18.03
C THR A 220 7.85 -15.67 -17.19
N SER A 221 8.62 -16.74 -17.00
CA SER A 221 9.96 -16.69 -16.40
C SER A 221 10.87 -17.61 -17.19
N THR A 222 12.04 -17.12 -17.58
CA THR A 222 13.00 -17.88 -18.39
C THR A 222 13.74 -18.96 -17.59
N HIS A 223 13.57 -19.04 -16.26
CA HIS A 223 14.44 -19.85 -15.40
C HIS A 223 13.83 -20.54 -14.16
N CYS A 224 12.50 -20.52 -13.90
CA CYS A 224 12.04 -20.75 -12.52
C CYS A 224 11.29 -22.06 -12.24
N CYS A 225 11.81 -22.82 -11.27
CA CYS A 225 11.06 -23.77 -10.44
C CYS A 225 10.64 -23.05 -9.14
N TYR A 226 9.43 -22.47 -9.09
CA TYR A 226 8.91 -21.84 -7.88
C TYR A 226 8.12 -22.84 -7.03
N CYS A 227 8.24 -22.73 -5.70
CA CYS A 227 7.40 -23.49 -4.77
C CYS A 227 6.09 -22.75 -4.57
N VAL A 228 5.03 -23.22 -5.23
CA VAL A 228 3.66 -22.79 -4.93
C VAL A 228 3.19 -23.56 -3.70
N THR A 229 3.06 -22.86 -2.58
CA THR A 229 2.38 -23.44 -1.41
C THR A 229 0.93 -22.97 -1.49
N SER A 230 0.08 -23.78 -2.11
CA SER A 230 -1.34 -23.49 -2.18
C SER A 230 -2.13 -24.38 -1.23
N ARG A 231 -3.17 -23.81 -0.63
CA ARG A 231 -4.27 -24.57 -0.02
C ARG A 231 -5.44 -24.78 -1.00
N SER A 232 -5.28 -24.37 -2.27
CA SER A 232 -6.30 -24.46 -3.34
C SER A 232 -5.68 -24.42 -4.75
N SER A 233 -6.39 -24.90 -5.76
CA SER A 233 -5.95 -24.88 -7.16
C SER A 233 -5.69 -23.44 -7.65
N LEU A 234 -4.54 -23.17 -8.26
CA LEU A 234 -4.33 -21.96 -9.07
C LEU A 234 -5.10 -22.11 -10.39
N CYS A 235 -5.81 -21.07 -10.81
CA CYS A 235 -6.66 -21.05 -12.01
C CYS A 235 -6.10 -20.16 -13.11
#